data_AF-A9WJ99-F1
#
_entry.id   AF-A9WJ99-F1
#
_cell.length_a   1.000
_cell.length_b   1.000
_cell.length_c   1.000
_cell.angle_alpha   90.00
_cell.angle_beta   90.00
_cell.angle_gamma   90.00
#
_symmetry.space_group_name_H-M   'P 1'
#
loop_
_entity.id
_entity.type
_entity.pdbx_description
1 polymer ?
#
loop_
_entity_poly.entity_id
_entity_poly.type
_entity_poly.pdbx_seq_one_letter_code
_entity_poly.pdbx_strand_id
1 'polypeptide(L)'
;MATLLSWLLIVMILLSAWYVIAYTVAFFHLRERMLLLPVGQWLLVGVGLGSIILNNGTPVLVWVMTPLLIGLALAGIWRRHPRGLALVLRSYPRGTLDILTFRRPVFDLKRRVRTK
;
A
#
# COMPACT_ATOMS: atom_id res chain seq x y z
N MET A 1 20.01 -17.44 -14.61
CA MET A 1 19.85 -16.73 -13.32
C MET A 1 19.44 -15.28 -13.50
N ALA A 2 20.10 -14.49 -14.35
CA ALA A 2 19.73 -13.07 -14.59
C ALA A 2 18.28 -12.88 -15.06
N THR A 3 17.79 -13.73 -15.97
CA THR A 3 16.44 -13.60 -16.56
C THR A 3 15.31 -13.76 -15.54
N LEU A 4 15.39 -14.77 -14.67
CA LEU A 4 14.37 -15.01 -13.64
C LEU A 4 14.31 -13.87 -12.62
N LEU A 5 15.48 -13.34 -12.24
CA LEU A 5 15.59 -12.22 -11.31
C LEU A 5 15.00 -10.94 -11.90
N SER A 6 15.26 -10.66 -13.18
CA SER A 6 14.66 -9.53 -13.90
C SER A 6 13.14 -9.65 -14.01
N TRP A 7 12.62 -10.83 -14.34
CA TRP A 7 11.17 -11.07 -14.40
C TRP A 7 10.50 -10.87 -13.04
N LEU A 8 11.11 -11.40 -11.97
CA LEU A 8 10.60 -11.24 -10.62
C LEU A 8 10.57 -9.76 -10.22
N LEU A 9 11.61 -9.00 -10.55
CA LEU A 9 11.70 -7.57 -10.26
C LEU A 9 10.61 -6.77 -11.00
N ILE A 10 10.36 -7.08 -12.27
CA ILE A 10 9.26 -6.48 -13.05
C ILE A 10 7.91 -6.79 -12.40
N VAL A 11 7.67 -8.05 -12.00
CA VAL A 11 6.43 -8.46 -11.32
C VAL A 11 6.27 -7.70 -9.99
N MET A 12 7.35 -7.50 -9.22
CA MET A 12 7.29 -6.72 -7.99
C MET A 12 6.97 -5.25 -8.23
N ILE A 13 7.48 -4.65 -9.30
CA ILE A 13 7.14 -3.26 -9.67
C ILE A 13 5.66 -3.16 -10.07
N LEU A 14 5.16 -4.11 -10.88
CA LEU A 14 3.74 -4.16 -11.25
C LEU A 14 2.83 -4.32 -10.04
N LEU A 15 3.20 -5.19 -9.09
CA LEU A 15 2.51 -5.34 -7.81
C LEU A 15 2.55 -4.04 -7.00
N SER A 16 3.70 -3.37 -6.94
CA SER A 16 3.84 -2.09 -6.24
C SER A 16 2.90 -1.02 -6.82
N ALA A 17 2.83 -0.92 -8.15
CA ALA A 17 1.92 -0.01 -8.85
C ALA A 17 0.45 -0.37 -8.57
N TRP A 18 0.11 -1.66 -8.58
CA TRP A 18 -1.23 -2.14 -8.23
C TRP A 18 -1.64 -1.72 -6.82
N TYR A 19 -0.74 -1.89 -5.84
CA TYR A 19 -0.99 -1.47 -4.46
C TYR A 19 -1.24 0.04 -4.36
N VAL A 20 -0.46 0.85 -5.06
CA VAL A 20 -0.66 2.31 -5.12
C VAL A 20 -2.05 2.65 -5.66
N ILE A 21 -2.46 2.01 -6.76
CA ILE A 21 -3.79 2.22 -7.36
C ILE A 21 -4.90 1.80 -6.39
N ALA A 22 -4.81 0.59 -5.83
CA ALA A 22 -5.82 0.05 -4.92
C ALA A 22 -6.04 0.96 -3.69
N TYR A 23 -4.96 1.39 -3.06
CA TYR A 23 -5.05 2.28 -1.90
C TYR A 23 -5.49 3.71 -2.27
N THR A 24 -5.16 4.18 -3.47
CA THR A 24 -5.66 5.47 -3.99
C THR A 24 -7.16 5.42 -4.23
N VAL A 25 -7.67 4.33 -4.81
CA VAL A 25 -9.12 4.11 -4.98
C VAL A 25 -9.81 4.04 -3.62
N ALA A 26 -9.26 3.30 -2.65
CA ALA A 26 -9.79 3.28 -1.29
C ALA A 26 -9.79 4.68 -0.64
N PHE A 27 -8.75 5.50 -0.88
CA PHE A 27 -8.70 6.89 -0.44
C PHE A 27 -9.85 7.72 -1.02
N PHE A 28 -10.17 7.58 -2.31
CA PHE A 28 -11.32 8.28 -2.90
C PHE A 28 -12.66 7.86 -2.29
N HIS A 29 -12.80 6.59 -1.89
CA HIS A 29 -14.05 6.09 -1.29
C HIS A 29 -14.22 6.48 0.18
N LEU A 30 -13.15 6.45 0.97
CA LEU A 30 -13.19 6.76 2.41
C LEU A 30 -12.91 8.23 2.73
N ARG A 31 -12.24 8.96 1.83
CA ARG A 31 -11.71 10.33 2.02
C ARG A 31 -10.82 10.49 3.26
N GLU A 32 -10.22 9.39 3.72
CA GLU A 32 -9.40 9.35 4.92
C GLU A 32 -7.92 9.54 4.58
N ARG A 33 -7.34 10.66 5.04
CA ARG A 33 -5.95 11.06 4.74
C ARG A 33 -4.91 10.01 5.14
N MET A 34 -5.22 9.16 6.12
CA MET A 34 -4.32 8.11 6.57
C MET A 34 -4.13 6.98 5.56
N LEU A 35 -4.99 6.87 4.54
CA LEU A 35 -4.76 5.95 3.42
C LEU A 35 -3.66 6.44 2.47
N LEU A 36 -3.26 7.71 2.55
CA LEU A 36 -2.11 8.23 1.79
C LEU A 36 -0.77 7.70 2.32
N LEU A 37 -0.70 7.28 3.59
CA LEU A 37 0.50 6.68 4.18
C LEU A 37 0.90 5.38 3.47
N PRO A 38 0.01 4.38 3.33
CA PRO A 38 0.33 3.18 2.55
C PRO A 38 0.56 3.50 1.06
N VAL A 39 -0.13 4.48 0.47
CA VAL A 39 0.17 4.93 -0.91
C VAL A 39 1.62 5.42 -1.03
N GLY A 40 2.04 6.32 -0.13
CA GLY A 40 3.41 6.83 -0.10
C GLY A 40 4.45 5.74 0.15
N GLN A 41 4.16 4.81 1.06
CA GLN A 41 5.02 3.66 1.33
C GLN A 41 5.23 2.80 0.07
N TRP A 42 4.16 2.45 -0.65
CA TRP A 42 4.26 1.64 -1.87
C TRP A 42 4.86 2.40 -3.06
N LEU A 43 4.71 3.73 -3.11
CA LEU A 43 5.47 4.55 -4.07
C LEU A 43 6.97 4.51 -3.79
N LEU A 44 7.37 4.65 -2.53
CA LEU A 44 8.78 4.56 -2.12
C LEU A 44 9.38 3.18 -2.42
N VAL A 45 8.63 2.10 -2.19
CA VAL A 45 9.04 0.75 -2.59
C VAL A 45 9.22 0.65 -4.10
N GLY A 46 8.28 1.18 -4.89
CA GLY A 46 8.40 1.23 -6.34
C GLY A 46 9.63 1.99 -6.83
N VAL A 47 9.96 3.12 -6.20
CA VAL A 47 11.19 3.89 -6.50
C VAL A 47 12.43 3.08 -6.14
N GLY A 48 12.46 2.44 -4.97
CA GLY A 48 13.56 1.58 -4.55
C GLY A 48 13.82 0.43 -5.54
N LEU A 49 12.76 -0.27 -5.95
CA LEU A 49 12.83 -1.35 -6.95
C LEU A 49 13.24 -0.82 -8.33
N GLY A 50 12.66 0.30 -8.78
CA GLY A 50 13.00 0.93 -10.06
C GLY A 50 14.46 1.37 -10.12
N SER A 51 15.02 1.84 -9.01
CA SER A 51 16.43 2.24 -8.93
C SER A 51 17.39 1.08 -9.22
N ILE A 52 17.01 -0.15 -8.88
CA ILE A 52 17.81 -1.36 -9.16
C ILE A 52 17.87 -1.62 -10.67
N ILE A 53 16.76 -1.40 -11.40
CA ILE A 53 16.73 -1.51 -12.86
C ILE A 53 17.63 -0.46 -13.50
N LEU A 54 17.50 0.79 -13.06
CA LEU A 54 18.25 1.92 -13.62
C LEU A 54 19.76 1.78 -13.40
N ASN A 55 20.18 1.12 -12.32
CA ASN A 55 21.59 0.86 -12.01
C ASN A 55 22.08 -0.52 -12.50
N ASN A 56 21.51 -1.05 -13.59
CA ASN A 56 21.92 -2.33 -14.20
C ASN A 56 21.94 -3.52 -13.23
N GLY A 57 20.99 -3.56 -12.28
CA GLY A 57 20.89 -4.62 -11.29
C GLY A 57 21.79 -4.44 -10.07
N THR A 58 22.57 -3.36 -9.98
CA THR A 58 23.36 -3.06 -8.79
C THR A 58 22.50 -2.36 -7.74
N PRO A 59 22.31 -2.95 -6.55
CA PRO A 59 21.55 -2.31 -5.48
C PRO A 59 22.42 -1.23 -4.85
N VAL A 60 22.17 0.02 -5.22
CA VAL A 60 22.80 1.15 -4.55
C VAL A 60 22.15 1.31 -3.19
N LEU A 61 22.93 1.08 -2.13
CA LEU A 61 22.45 1.01 -0.76
C LEU A 61 21.55 2.20 -0.39
N VAL A 62 21.94 3.42 -0.75
CA VAL A 62 21.18 4.65 -0.44
C VAL A 62 19.79 4.63 -1.08
N TRP A 63 19.68 4.22 -2.35
CA TRP A 63 18.43 4.22 -3.10
C TRP A 63 17.47 3.12 -2.65
N VAL A 64 17.98 2.07 -2.00
CA VAL A 64 17.16 0.97 -1.45
C VAL A 64 16.84 1.18 0.03
N MET A 65 17.83 1.53 0.85
CA MET A 65 17.65 1.69 2.30
C MET A 65 16.78 2.89 2.65
N THR A 66 16.97 4.03 1.99
CA THR A 66 16.23 5.26 2.32
C THR A 66 14.71 5.08 2.19
N PRO A 67 14.17 4.60 1.05
CA PRO A 67 12.73 4.34 0.96
C PRO A 67 12.26 3.23 1.92
N LEU A 68 13.11 2.25 2.26
CA LEU A 68 12.76 1.17 3.17
C LEU A 68 12.64 1.66 4.63
N LEU A 69 13.57 2.49 5.09
CA LEU A 69 13.53 3.09 6.43
C LEU A 69 12.35 4.06 6.58
N ILE A 70 12.13 4.91 5.57
CA ILE A 70 10.97 5.81 5.55
C ILE A 70 9.67 4.99 5.54
N GLY A 71 9.58 3.95 4.71
CA GLY A 71 8.44 3.05 4.67
C GLY A 71 8.15 2.37 6.00
N LEU A 72 9.20 1.93 6.72
CA LEU A 72 9.06 1.33 8.04
C LEU A 72 8.54 2.33 9.08
N ALA A 73 9.06 3.56 9.07
CA ALA A 73 8.59 4.63 9.94
C ALA A 73 7.12 4.98 9.68
N LEU A 74 6.73 5.12 8.40
CA LEU A 74 5.35 5.39 8.00
C LEU A 74 4.42 4.24 8.43
N ALA A 75 4.83 2.99 8.27
CA ALA A 75 4.07 1.82 8.71
C ALA A 75 3.89 1.80 10.24
N GLY A 76 4.94 2.16 10.99
CA GLY A 76 4.88 2.28 12.45
C GLY A 76 3.88 3.34 12.92
N ILE A 77 3.91 4.53 12.29
CA ILE A 77 2.97 5.62 12.56
C ILE A 77 1.54 5.17 12.22
N TRP A 78 1.34 4.56 11.06
CA TRP A 78 0.02 4.12 10.59
C TRP A 78 -0.61 3.04 11.48
N ARG A 79 0.20 2.12 12.01
CA ARG A 79 -0.26 1.08 12.95
C ARG A 79 -0.64 1.65 14.32
N ARG A 80 0.09 2.65 14.81
CA ARG A 80 -0.14 3.24 16.13
C ARG A 80 -1.28 4.27 16.12
N HIS A 81 -1.66 4.78 14.96
CA HIS A 81 -2.71 5.80 14.88
C HIS A 81 -4.13 5.19 14.96
N PRO A 82 -5.03 5.67 15.84
CA PRO A 82 -6.39 5.12 16.00
C PRO A 82 -7.29 5.24 14.77
N ARG A 83 -6.96 6.15 13.83
CA ARG A 83 -7.66 6.33 12.55
C ARG A 83 -6.92 5.67 11.36
N GLY A 84 -5.80 4.99 11.62
CA GLY A 84 -5.01 4.29 10.62
C GLY A 84 -5.55 2.88 10.38
N LEU A 85 -4.79 1.87 10.83
CA LEU A 85 -5.13 0.45 10.65
C LEU A 85 -6.53 0.09 11.21
N ALA A 86 -6.87 0.60 12.40
CA ALA A 86 -8.14 0.28 13.06
C ALA A 86 -9.36 0.77 12.26
N LEU A 87 -9.24 1.91 11.57
CA LEU A 87 -10.31 2.42 10.71
C LEU A 87 -10.45 1.59 9.43
N VAL A 88 -9.31 1.19 8.84
CA VAL A 88 -9.32 0.27 7.68
C VAL A 88 -9.97 -1.06 8.03
N LEU A 89 -9.62 -1.67 9.17
CA LEU A 89 -10.25 -2.92 9.62
C LEU A 89 -11.74 -2.77 9.94
N ARG A 90 -12.19 -1.57 10.31
CA ARG A 90 -13.59 -1.27 10.56
C ARG A 90 -14.40 -1.10 9.27
N SER A 91 -13.82 -0.45 8.27
CA SER A 91 -14.47 -0.20 6.97
C SER A 91 -14.33 -1.36 5.99
N TYR A 92 -13.26 -2.14 6.13
CA TYR A 92 -12.93 -3.33 5.35
C TYR A 92 -12.70 -4.52 6.29
N PRO A 93 -13.67 -5.44 6.42
CA PRO A 93 -13.57 -6.55 7.37
C PRO A 93 -12.43 -7.51 7.05
N ARG A 94 -12.01 -7.64 5.78
CA ARG A 94 -10.80 -8.40 5.39
C ARG A 94 -9.58 -7.50 5.20
N GLY A 95 -9.66 -6.25 5.63
CA GLY A 95 -8.59 -5.26 5.59
C GLY A 95 -8.05 -5.04 4.18
N THR A 96 -6.74 -5.21 4.01
CA THR A 96 -6.02 -4.97 2.75
C THR A 96 -6.51 -5.87 1.61
N LEU A 97 -7.00 -7.08 1.87
CA LEU A 97 -7.48 -7.96 0.80
C LEU A 97 -8.72 -7.41 0.10
N ASP A 98 -9.63 -6.78 0.85
CA ASP A 98 -10.80 -6.13 0.26
C ASP A 98 -10.39 -4.90 -0.56
N ILE A 99 -9.36 -4.16 -0.12
CA ILE A 99 -8.81 -3.02 -0.86
C ILE A 99 -8.18 -3.47 -2.18
N LEU A 100 -7.34 -4.51 -2.14
CA LEU A 100 -6.65 -5.05 -3.32
C LEU A 100 -7.59 -5.67 -4.36
N THR A 101 -8.75 -6.13 -3.92
CA THR A 101 -9.80 -6.68 -4.79
C THR A 101 -10.84 -5.64 -5.19
N PHE A 102 -10.62 -4.35 -4.87
CA PHE A 102 -11.55 -3.24 -5.08
C PHE A 102 -12.97 -3.51 -4.55
N ARG A 103 -13.10 -4.32 -3.50
CA ARG A 103 -14.40 -4.52 -2.86
C ARG A 103 -14.88 -3.21 -2.26
N ARG A 104 -16.19 -2.99 -2.30
CA ARG A 104 -16.77 -1.77 -1.73
C ARG A 104 -16.59 -1.75 -0.21
N PRO A 105 -16.24 -0.58 0.38
CA PRO A 105 -16.20 -0.42 1.83
C PRO A 105 -17.59 -0.62 2.44
N VAL A 106 -17.63 -1.31 3.58
CA VAL A 106 -18.88 -1.61 4.30
C VAL A 106 -19.27 -0.39 5.13
N PHE A 107 -19.89 0.60 4.49
CA PHE A 107 -20.38 1.80 5.19
C PHE A 107 -21.69 1.57 5.96
N ASP A 108 -22.39 0.45 5.72
CA ASP A 108 -23.85 0.39 5.94
C ASP A 108 -24.33 -0.70 6.91
N LEU A 109 -23.51 -1.10 7.88
CA LEU A 109 -23.98 -2.00 8.96
C LEU A 109 -24.81 -1.27 10.03
N LYS A 110 -24.57 0.02 10.27
CA LYS A 110 -25.35 0.80 11.26
C LYS A 110 -26.73 1.23 10.77
N ARG A 111 -26.93 1.43 9.45
CA ARG A 111 -28.23 1.89 8.92
C ARG A 111 -29.28 0.77 8.92
N ARG A 112 -28.87 -0.48 8.67
CA ARG A 112 -29.76 -1.65 8.68
C ARG A 112 -30.32 -2.03 10.06
N VAL A 113 -29.69 -1.59 11.15
CA VAL A 113 -30.18 -1.87 12.51
C VAL A 113 -31.20 -0.83 12.98
N ARG A 114 -31.22 0.38 12.40
CA ARG A 114 -32.16 1.45 12.79
C ARG A 114 -33.50 1.42 12.05
N THR A 115 -33.66 0.49 11.11
CA THR A 115 -34.95 0.23 10.43
C THR A 115 -35.50 -1.11 10.90
N LYS A 116 -35.91 -1.20 12.16
CA LYS A 116 -36.90 -2.14 12.66
C LYS A 116 -37.67 -1.49 13.80
#